data_AF-A0A0P9E747-F1
#
_entry.id   AF-A0A0P9E747-F1
#
_cell.length_a   1.000
_cell.length_b   1.000
_cell.length_c   1.000
_cell.angle_alpha   90.00
_cell.angle_beta   90.00
_cell.angle_gamma   90.00
#
_symmetry.space_group_name_H-M   'P 1'
#
loop_
_entity.id
_entity.type
_entity.pdbx_description
1 polymer ?
#
loop_
_entity_poly.entity_id
_entity_poly.type
_entity_poly.pdbx_seq_one_letter_code
_entity_poly.pdbx_strand_id
1 'polypeptide(L)'
;MKASAKVLFAIIAGLAVLLPFASDDPDGLETVAQNADVEEPEGLWHGLMPDYSIPAIENPYFSTLASGIAGIFLVLIFTFLVGVASTRIARD
;
A
#
# COMPACT_ATOMS: atom_id res chain seq x y z
N MET A 1 3.66 23.01 -8.36
CA MET A 1 4.61 22.27 -7.47
C MET A 1 4.29 22.43 -5.98
N LYS A 2 4.32 23.65 -5.41
CA LYS A 2 4.08 23.86 -3.97
C LYS A 2 2.71 23.38 -3.47
N ALA A 3 1.66 23.54 -4.28
CA ALA A 3 0.32 23.05 -3.93
C ALA A 3 0.25 21.51 -3.91
N SER A 4 0.78 20.85 -4.93
CA SER A 4 0.83 19.38 -5.01
C SER A 4 1.63 18.76 -3.87
N ALA A 5 2.75 19.37 -3.48
CA ALA A 5 3.53 18.93 -2.33
C ALA A 5 2.74 19.03 -1.00
N LYS A 6 1.93 20.09 -0.82
CA LYS A 6 1.06 20.22 0.35
C LYS A 6 -0.02 19.14 0.38
N VAL A 7 -0.62 18.81 -0.77
CA VAL A 7 -1.62 17.74 -0.87
C VAL A 7 -0.99 16.39 -0.53
N LEU A 8 0.19 16.09 -1.09
CA LEU A 8 0.91 14.85 -0.77
C LEU A 8 1.22 14.74 0.72
N PHE A 9 1.71 15.82 1.33
CA PHE A 9 1.95 15.86 2.76
C PHE A 9 0.66 15.64 3.57
N ALA A 10 -0.45 16.27 3.18
CA ALA A 10 -1.73 16.07 3.85
C ALA A 10 -2.22 14.61 3.76
N ILE A 11 -2.02 13.95 2.62
CA ILE A 11 -2.36 12.53 2.44
C ILE A 11 -1.51 11.65 3.38
N ILE A 12 -0.19 11.86 3.40
CA ILE A 12 0.73 11.07 4.23
C ILE A 12 0.42 11.30 5.73
N ALA A 13 0.19 12.55 6.13
CA ALA A 13 -0.19 12.89 7.50
C ALA A 13 -1.55 12.27 7.87
N GLY A 14 -2.53 12.32 6.97
CA GLY A 14 -3.82 11.66 7.14
C GLY A 14 -3.66 10.16 7.32
N LEU A 15 -2.84 9.51 6.49
CA LEU A 15 -2.54 8.09 6.61
C LEU A 15 -1.95 7.76 7.98
N ALA A 16 -0.94 8.50 8.44
CA ALA A 16 -0.30 8.29 9.74
C ALA A 16 -1.27 8.41 10.92
N VAL A 17 -2.24 9.32 10.84
CA VAL A 17 -3.24 9.55 11.89
C VAL A 17 -4.37 8.52 11.85
N LEU A 18 -4.78 8.08 10.65
CA LEU A 18 -5.91 7.17 10.47
C LEU A 18 -5.53 5.70 10.61
N LEU A 19 -4.26 5.35 10.43
CA LEU A 19 -3.76 3.97 10.54
C LEU A 19 -4.16 3.22 11.81
N PRO A 20 -4.09 3.81 13.03
CA PRO A 20 -4.50 3.11 14.25
C PRO A 20 -6.01 2.83 14.33
N PHE A 21 -6.80 3.42 13.44
CA PHE A 21 -8.24 3.18 13.32
C PHE A 21 -8.57 2.18 12.21
N ALA A 22 -7.55 1.62 11.52
CA ALA A 22 -7.75 0.50 10.63
C ALA A 22 -8.19 -0.73 11.45
N SER A 23 -9.19 -1.45 10.94
CA SER A 23 -9.68 -2.66 11.59
C SER A 23 -8.69 -3.80 11.39
N ASP A 24 -8.38 -4.52 12.47
CA ASP A 24 -7.61 -5.76 12.45
C ASP A 24 -8.52 -7.00 12.28
N ASP A 25 -9.85 -6.82 12.35
CA ASP A 25 -10.81 -7.91 12.22
C ASP A 25 -10.86 -8.49 10.80
N PRO A 26 -11.16 -9.81 10.66
CA PRO A 26 -11.27 -10.48 9.37
C PRO A 26 -12.34 -9.83 8.49
N ASP A 27 -12.09 -9.81 7.17
CA ASP A 27 -13.09 -9.31 6.24
C ASP A 27 -14.30 -10.25 6.12
N GLY A 28 -15.29 -9.84 5.33
CA GLY A 28 -16.51 -10.64 5.17
C GLY A 28 -16.29 -11.98 4.47
N LEU A 29 -15.28 -12.10 3.61
CA LEU A 29 -14.98 -13.35 2.90
C LEU A 29 -14.24 -14.31 3.84
N GLU A 30 -13.25 -13.79 4.54
CA GLU A 30 -12.48 -14.44 5.60
C GLU A 30 -13.42 -15.01 6.67
N THR A 31 -14.35 -14.20 7.18
CA THR A 31 -15.35 -14.63 8.16
C THR A 31 -16.23 -15.78 7.64
N VAL A 32 -16.64 -15.74 6.37
CA VAL A 32 -17.46 -16.80 5.78
C VAL A 32 -16.64 -18.09 5.59
N ALA A 33 -15.38 -17.97 5.15
CA ALA A 33 -14.48 -19.11 4.98
C ALA A 33 -14.20 -19.81 6.33
N GLN A 34 -13.91 -19.04 7.37
CA GLN A 34 -13.71 -19.55 8.73
C GLN A 34 -14.96 -20.27 9.26
N ASN A 35 -16.15 -19.70 9.05
CA ASN A 35 -17.42 -20.35 9.43
C ASN A 35 -17.73 -21.63 8.63
N ALA A 36 -17.16 -21.76 7.44
CA ALA A 36 -17.30 -22.92 6.56
C ALA A 36 -16.19 -23.96 6.74
N ASP A 37 -15.27 -23.78 7.69
CA ASP A 37 -14.10 -24.63 7.93
C ASP A 37 -13.19 -24.77 6.69
N VAL A 38 -13.09 -23.69 5.91
CA VAL A 38 -12.21 -23.61 4.73
C VAL A 38 -10.89 -22.99 5.16
N GLU A 39 -9.81 -23.78 5.10
CA GLU A 39 -8.45 -23.28 5.38
C GLU A 39 -7.97 -22.32 4.29
N GLU A 40 -7.23 -21.29 4.70
CA GLU A 40 -6.55 -20.39 3.78
C GLU A 40 -5.38 -21.13 3.12
N PRO A 41 -5.33 -21.23 1.78
CA PRO A 41 -4.28 -21.94 1.11
C PRO A 41 -2.95 -21.17 1.19
N GLU A 42 -1.92 -21.78 1.78
CA GLU A 42 -0.56 -21.23 1.70
C GLU A 42 -0.10 -21.22 0.23
N GLY A 43 -0.05 -20.02 -0.34
CA GLY A 43 0.45 -19.82 -1.69
C GLY A 43 1.95 -20.11 -1.76
N LEU A 44 2.42 -20.59 -2.92
CA LEU A 44 3.87 -20.73 -3.18
C LEU A 44 4.62 -19.39 -3.12
N TRP A 45 3.90 -18.26 -3.18
CA TRP A 45 4.46 -16.92 -3.13
C TRP A 45 3.59 -15.99 -2.29
N HIS A 46 4.19 -15.32 -1.31
CA HIS A 46 3.51 -14.44 -0.34
C HIS A 46 3.66 -12.94 -0.69
N GLY A 47 4.03 -12.62 -1.93
CA GLY A 47 4.24 -11.23 -2.37
C GLY A 47 5.42 -10.52 -1.70
N LEU A 48 5.57 -9.22 -1.97
CA LEU A 48 6.65 -8.39 -1.41
C LEU A 48 6.28 -7.75 -0.06
N MET A 49 4.98 -7.51 0.16
CA MET A 49 4.42 -6.87 1.35
C MET A 49 3.08 -7.55 1.71
N PRO A 50 3.09 -8.82 2.18
CA PRO A 50 1.87 -9.52 2.60
C PRO A 50 1.17 -8.72 3.71
N ASP A 51 -0.15 -8.58 3.62
CA ASP A 51 -0.99 -7.84 4.58
C ASP A 51 -0.49 -6.43 4.89
N TYR A 52 0.08 -5.77 3.88
CA TYR A 52 0.69 -4.45 4.03
C TYR A 52 1.81 -4.40 5.08
N SER A 53 2.46 -5.53 5.35
CA SER A 53 3.57 -5.64 6.28
C SER A 53 4.91 -5.70 5.54
N ILE A 54 5.94 -5.12 6.16
CA ILE A 54 7.34 -5.25 5.77
C ILE A 54 8.01 -6.17 6.79
N PRO A 55 8.48 -7.38 6.39
CA PRO A 55 9.06 -8.36 7.30
C PRO A 55 10.28 -7.86 8.10
N ALA A 56 10.94 -6.80 7.61
CA ALA A 56 12.08 -6.17 8.28
C ALA A 56 11.68 -5.23 9.45
N ILE A 57 10.39 -4.92 9.61
CA ILE A 57 9.91 -3.98 10.63
C ILE A 57 9.02 -4.75 11.62
N GLU A 58 9.51 -4.88 12.86
CA GLU A 58 8.81 -5.61 13.93
C GLU A 58 7.54 -4.93 14.43
N ASN A 59 7.51 -3.59 14.42
CA ASN A 59 6.36 -2.84 14.92
C ASN A 59 5.26 -2.76 13.84
N PRO A 60 4.05 -3.32 14.07
CA PRO A 60 2.99 -3.39 13.06
C PRO A 60 2.61 -2.02 12.51
N TYR A 61 2.48 -1.00 13.37
CA TYR A 61 2.13 0.35 12.95
C TYR A 61 3.17 0.95 11.98
N PHE A 62 4.45 0.84 12.33
CA PHE A 62 5.51 1.34 11.45
C PHE A 62 5.65 0.52 10.17
N SER A 63 5.35 -0.78 10.23
CA SER A 63 5.35 -1.69 9.10
C SER A 63 4.30 -1.30 8.06
N THR A 64 3.04 -1.12 8.50
CA THR A 64 1.92 -0.70 7.65
C THR A 64 2.07 0.74 7.15
N LEU A 65 2.60 1.65 7.97
CA LEU A 65 2.89 3.01 7.52
C LEU A 65 3.96 3.03 6.43
N ALA A 66 5.05 2.28 6.62
CA ALA A 66 6.15 2.22 5.67
C ALA A 66 5.72 1.56 4.34
N SER A 67 4.92 0.50 4.39
CA SER A 67 4.37 -0.13 3.17
C SER A 67 3.45 0.82 2.40
N GLY A 68 2.57 1.54 3.10
CA GLY A 68 1.70 2.56 2.50
C GLY A 68 2.49 3.69 1.84
N ILE A 69 3.52 4.22 2.52
CA ILE A 69 4.41 5.24 1.97
C ILE A 69 5.16 4.69 0.74
N ALA A 70 5.67 3.46 0.81
CA ALA A 70 6.36 2.82 -0.31
C ALA A 70 5.44 2.69 -1.54
N GLY A 71 4.18 2.30 -1.35
CA GLY A 71 3.18 2.23 -2.41
C GLY A 71 2.91 3.59 -3.08
N ILE A 72 2.77 4.65 -2.28
CA ILE A 72 2.59 6.02 -2.81
C ILE A 72 3.77 6.41 -3.72
N PHE A 73 5.00 6.20 -3.26
CA PHE A 73 6.19 6.53 -4.05
C PHE A 73 6.31 5.66 -5.30
N LEU A 74 5.98 4.37 -5.20
CA LEU A 74 5.99 3.45 -6.34
C LEU A 74 5.09 3.98 -7.45
N VAL A 75 3.83 4.30 -7.14
CA VAL A 75 2.87 4.81 -8.12
C VAL A 75 3.31 6.16 -8.69
N LEU A 76 3.81 7.08 -7.86
CA LEU A 76 4.28 8.39 -8.31
C LEU A 76 5.46 8.28 -9.28
N ILE A 77 6.47 7.48 -8.92
CA ILE A 77 7.66 7.26 -9.76
C ILE A 77 7.24 6.59 -11.06
N PHE A 78 6.44 5.53 -10.99
CA PHE A 78 6.01 4.80 -12.17
C PHE A 78 5.24 5.69 -13.14
N THR A 79 4.24 6.43 -12.64
CA THR A 79 3.42 7.33 -13.47
C THR A 79 4.27 8.46 -14.05
N PHE A 80 5.21 9.00 -13.28
CA PHE A 80 6.13 10.02 -13.78
C PHE A 80 7.02 9.49 -14.91
N LEU A 81 7.61 8.30 -14.75
CA LEU A 81 8.45 7.66 -15.76
C LEU A 81 7.66 7.38 -17.05
N VAL A 82 6.45 6.82 -16.92
CA VAL A 82 5.56 6.58 -18.06
C VAL A 82 5.21 7.90 -18.76
N GLY A 83 4.86 8.95 -18.02
CA GLY A 83 4.56 10.27 -18.59
C GLY A 83 5.74 10.87 -19.35
N VAL A 84 6.96 10.76 -18.80
CA VAL A 84 8.19 11.20 -19.46
C VAL A 84 8.46 10.40 -20.73
N ALA A 85 8.33 9.07 -20.68
CA ALA A 85 8.55 8.20 -21.84
C ALA A 85 7.54 8.50 -22.96
N SER A 86 6.24 8.60 -22.65
CA SER A 86 5.19 8.91 -23.62
C SER A 86 5.38 10.28 -24.27
N THR A 87 5.82 11.29 -23.51
CA THR A 87 6.08 12.63 -24.04
C THR A 87 7.33 12.67 -24.92
N ARG A 88 8.33 11.83 -24.65
CA ARG A 88 9.52 11.67 -25.51
C ARG A 88 9.15 11.01 -26.83
N ILE A 89 8.37 9.93 -26.80
CA ILE A 89 7.92 9.21 -28.00
C ILE A 89 7.08 10.10 -28.91
N ALA A 90 6.21 10.94 -28.36
CA ALA A 90 5.37 11.85 -29.16
C ALA A 90 6.15 13.02 -29.81
N ARG A 91 7.42 13.21 -29.45
CA ARG A 91 8.27 14.30 -29.93
C ARG A 91 9.27 13.86 -31.00
N ASP A 92 9.40 12.55 -31.21
CA ASP A 92 10.22 11.91 -32.25
C ASP A 92 9.30 11.41 -33.38
#